data_AF-A0A8T3THZ1-F1
#
_entry.id   AF-A0A8T3THZ1-F1
#
_cell.length_a   1.000
_cell.length_b   1.000
_cell.length_c   1.000
_cell.angle_alpha   90.00
_cell.angle_beta   90.00
_cell.angle_gamma   90.00
#
_symmetry.space_group_name_H-M   'P 1'
#
loop_
_entity.id
_entity.type
_entity.pdbx_description
1 polymer ?
#
loop_
_entity_poly.entity_id
_entity_poly.type
_entity_poly.pdbx_seq_one_letter_code
_entity_poly.pdbx_strand_id
1 'polypeptide(L)'
;MRNGTKWALVGALALSTLGAAPVAATNDDRGDRCDGGDRYSTSAHDRNDLLVFGLTFNQRLVCFQSSDPEDADKVGPIRDLTGDTRLVGIDFRNANGELYGLGDEGGIYIID
;
A
#
# COMPACT_ATOMS: atom_id res chain seq x y z
N MET A 1 -0.60 -44.16 38.82
CA MET A 1 -1.21 -45.04 37.80
C MET A 1 -0.79 -44.48 36.44
N ARG A 2 0.02 -45.22 35.69
CA ARG A 2 0.57 -44.84 34.38
C ARG A 2 -0.01 -45.81 33.36
N ASN A 3 -0.61 -45.31 32.29
CA ASN A 3 -1.27 -46.10 31.26
C ASN A 3 -0.68 -45.73 29.89
N GLY A 4 0.23 -46.58 29.39
CA GLY A 4 0.51 -46.72 27.95
C GLY A 4 -0.67 -47.44 27.26
N THR A 5 -0.77 -47.56 25.93
CA THR A 5 0.26 -47.84 24.92
C THR A 5 -0.29 -47.51 23.51
N LYS A 6 0.62 -47.30 22.54
CA LYS A 6 0.45 -47.04 21.08
C LYS A 6 -0.37 -48.15 20.37
N TRP A 7 -1.01 -47.93 19.21
CA TRP A 7 -0.62 -48.18 17.78
C TRP A 7 -1.82 -47.71 16.89
N ALA A 8 -1.78 -47.32 15.61
CA ALA A 8 -1.02 -47.78 14.44
C ALA A 8 -1.02 -46.72 13.31
N LEU A 9 -0.04 -46.83 12.40
CA LEU A 9 0.08 -46.13 11.11
C LEU A 9 -0.65 -46.90 10.00
N VAL A 10 -1.48 -46.20 9.23
CA VAL A 10 -1.82 -46.43 7.80
C VAL A 10 -2.23 -45.04 7.29
N GLY A 11 -1.69 -44.41 6.24
CA GLY A 11 -1.08 -44.88 5.01
C GLY A 11 -1.90 -44.31 3.85
N ALA A 12 -1.48 -43.18 3.27
CA ALA A 12 -1.88 -42.73 1.92
C ALA A 12 -0.95 -41.61 1.45
N LEU A 13 0.01 -41.94 0.58
CA LEU A 13 0.63 -40.98 -0.31
C LEU A 13 -0.34 -40.72 -1.46
N ALA A 14 -0.95 -39.54 -1.50
CA ALA A 14 -1.56 -39.03 -2.73
C ALA A 14 -0.51 -38.17 -3.44
N LEU A 15 0.09 -38.74 -4.48
CA LEU A 15 0.99 -38.03 -5.39
C LEU A 15 0.11 -37.31 -6.43
N SER A 16 -0.29 -36.07 -6.14
CA SER A 16 -0.97 -35.23 -7.13
C SER A 16 0.07 -34.62 -8.08
N THR A 17 -0.03 -34.96 -9.35
CA THR A 17 0.82 -34.45 -10.42
C THR A 17 0.48 -32.98 -10.74
N LEU A 18 1.53 -32.20 -10.98
CA LEU A 18 1.52 -30.76 -11.23
C LEU A 18 0.66 -30.38 -12.45
N GLY A 19 -0.23 -29.41 -12.28
CA GLY A 19 -0.70 -28.54 -13.36
C GLY A 19 -0.11 -27.15 -13.16
N ALA A 20 1.03 -26.86 -13.79
CA ALA A 20 1.55 -25.49 -13.87
C ALA A 20 0.79 -24.77 -14.99
N ALA A 21 -0.15 -23.90 -14.63
CA ALA A 21 -0.70 -22.93 -15.58
C ALA A 21 0.41 -21.93 -15.96
N PRO A 22 0.48 -21.46 -17.22
CA PRO A 22 1.37 -20.36 -17.55
C PRO A 22 0.89 -19.13 -16.80
N VAL A 23 1.67 -18.67 -15.81
CA VAL A 23 1.57 -17.30 -15.33
C VAL A 23 2.11 -16.45 -16.46
N ALA A 24 1.21 -15.82 -17.22
CA ALA A 24 1.58 -14.70 -18.06
C ALA A 24 2.07 -13.60 -17.11
N ALA A 25 3.39 -13.48 -16.96
CA ALA A 25 3.98 -12.30 -16.39
C ALA A 25 3.71 -11.16 -17.37
N THR A 26 2.62 -10.43 -17.18
CA THR A 26 2.56 -9.07 -17.68
C THR A 26 3.64 -8.33 -16.91
N ASN A 27 4.70 -7.92 -17.59
CA ASN A 27 5.61 -6.92 -17.04
C ASN A 27 4.80 -5.63 -16.99
N ASP A 28 4.01 -5.47 -15.92
CA ASP A 28 3.45 -4.17 -15.57
C ASP A 28 4.63 -3.35 -15.06
N ASP A 29 5.39 -2.77 -15.99
CA ASP A 29 6.37 -1.70 -15.74
C ASP A 29 5.65 -0.40 -15.32
N ARG A 30 4.55 -0.50 -14.57
CA ARG A 30 4.05 0.60 -13.74
C ARG A 30 4.97 0.65 -12.53
N GLY A 31 6.20 1.13 -12.74
CA GLY A 31 7.09 1.51 -11.66
C GLY A 31 6.30 2.34 -10.66
N ASP A 32 6.52 2.07 -9.37
CA ASP A 32 5.74 2.56 -8.25
C ASP A 32 5.47 4.06 -8.40
N ARG A 33 4.29 4.44 -8.93
CA ARG A 33 4.01 5.82 -9.38
C ARG A 33 3.91 6.80 -8.22
N CYS A 34 3.79 6.26 -7.01
CA CYS A 34 3.78 7.01 -5.76
C CYS A 34 5.19 7.16 -5.13
N ASP A 35 6.21 6.52 -5.72
CA ASP A 35 7.60 6.70 -5.33
C ASP A 35 8.14 7.83 -6.22
N GLY A 36 8.26 9.05 -5.67
CA GLY A 36 8.63 10.28 -6.40
C GLY A 36 10.04 10.30 -7.00
N GLY A 37 10.59 9.13 -7.34
CA GLY A 37 11.92 8.88 -7.82
C GLY A 37 12.09 9.06 -9.34
N ASP A 38 12.89 10.07 -9.67
CA ASP A 38 13.92 10.01 -10.69
C ASP A 38 13.49 9.87 -12.17
N ARG A 39 12.96 10.96 -12.74
CA ARG A 39 13.33 11.31 -14.12
C ARG A 39 13.66 12.79 -14.19
N TYR A 40 14.94 13.09 -14.31
CA TYR A 40 15.44 14.38 -14.79
C TYR A 40 14.99 14.56 -16.25
N SER A 41 13.71 14.85 -16.44
CA SER A 41 13.13 15.15 -17.75
C SER A 41 13.17 16.66 -17.92
N THR A 42 13.88 17.08 -18.96
CA THR A 42 14.34 18.46 -19.17
C THR A 42 13.29 19.34 -19.89
N SER A 43 12.02 18.95 -19.84
CA SER A 43 10.95 19.69 -20.48
C SER A 43 10.24 20.55 -19.44
N ALA A 44 10.02 21.85 -19.73
CA ALA A 44 9.33 22.77 -18.82
C ALA A 44 7.92 22.32 -18.41
N HIS A 45 7.34 21.32 -19.09
CA HIS A 45 6.11 20.63 -18.70
C HIS A 45 6.26 19.78 -17.42
N ASP A 46 7.39 19.11 -17.21
CA ASP A 46 7.61 18.25 -16.04
C ASP A 46 7.90 19.05 -14.75
N ARG A 47 8.24 20.34 -14.88
CA ARG A 47 8.48 21.24 -13.73
C ARG A 47 7.21 21.57 -12.94
N ASN A 48 6.03 21.34 -13.52
CA ASN A 48 4.74 21.61 -12.89
C ASN A 48 3.98 20.35 -12.56
N ASP A 49 4.55 19.16 -12.80
CA ASP A 49 3.92 17.90 -12.43
C ASP A 49 4.37 17.48 -11.04
N LEU A 50 3.53 17.80 -10.06
CA LEU A 50 3.74 17.43 -8.68
C LEU A 50 3.04 16.11 -8.42
N LEU A 51 3.75 15.17 -7.78
CA LEU A 51 3.10 14.01 -7.17
C LEU A 51 2.28 14.48 -5.97
N VAL A 52 0.96 14.26 -6.02
CA VAL A 52 0.00 14.67 -5.00
C VAL A 52 -0.52 13.43 -4.27
N PHE A 53 -0.64 13.53 -2.95
CA PHE A 53 -1.29 12.52 -2.12
C PHE A 53 -2.68 12.98 -1.69
N GLY A 54 -3.64 12.06 -1.69
CA GLY A 54 -5.04 12.33 -1.34
C GLY A 54 -5.59 11.32 -0.33
N LEU A 55 -6.42 11.80 0.59
CA LEU A 55 -7.21 10.96 1.50
C LEU A 55 -8.65 10.85 0.98
N THR A 56 -9.09 9.63 0.72
CA THR A 56 -10.45 9.34 0.26
C THR A 56 -11.42 9.18 1.43
N PHE A 57 -12.73 9.34 1.16
CA PHE A 57 -13.79 9.18 2.17
C PHE A 57 -13.84 7.78 2.81
N ASN A 58 -13.33 6.75 2.12
CA ASN A 58 -13.27 5.38 2.61
C ASN A 58 -11.95 5.04 3.30
N GLN A 59 -11.26 6.06 3.84
CA GLN A 59 -10.02 5.94 4.59
C GLN A 59 -8.90 5.24 3.82
N ARG A 60 -8.66 5.69 2.58
CA ARG A 60 -7.53 5.23 1.77
C ARG A 60 -6.67 6.41 1.33
N LEU A 61 -5.37 6.16 1.29
CA LEU A 61 -4.40 7.02 0.65
C LEU A 61 -4.32 6.66 -0.84
N VAL A 62 -4.37 7.69 -1.68
CA VAL A 62 -4.14 7.63 -3.12
C VAL A 62 -3.03 8.59 -3.49
N CYS A 63 -2.40 8.36 -4.64
CA CYS A 63 -1.46 9.30 -5.24
C CYS A 63 -1.84 9.55 -6.70
N PHE A 64 -1.51 10.72 -7.23
CA PHE A 64 -1.71 11.06 -8.64
C PHE A 64 -0.78 12.21 -9.04
N GLN A 65 -0.59 12.36 -10.35
CA GLN A 65 0.10 13.51 -10.90
C GLN A 65 -0.82 14.73 -10.91
N SER A 66 -0.34 15.88 -10.47
CA SER A 66 -1.13 17.11 -10.42
C SER A 66 -1.69 17.52 -11.78
N SER A 67 -1.04 17.09 -12.87
CA SER A 67 -1.48 17.32 -14.25
C SER A 67 -2.57 16.34 -14.73
N ASP A 68 -2.74 15.20 -14.06
CA ASP A 68 -3.72 14.17 -14.38
C ASP A 68 -4.32 13.54 -13.10
N PRO A 69 -5.20 14.27 -12.39
CA PRO A 69 -5.81 13.79 -11.16
C PRO A 69 -6.83 12.66 -11.36
N GLU A 70 -7.21 12.36 -12.60
CA GLU A 70 -8.14 11.26 -12.91
C GLU A 70 -7.44 9.89 -12.91
N ASP A 71 -6.14 9.83 -13.23
CA ASP A 71 -5.31 8.61 -13.13
C ASP A 71 -4.71 8.42 -11.72
N ALA A 72 -5.59 8.29 -10.72
CA ALA A 72 -5.16 8.09 -9.34
C ALA A 72 -4.85 6.62 -9.00
N ASP A 73 -3.66 6.39 -8.46
CA ASP A 73 -3.21 5.10 -7.95
C ASP A 73 -3.53 4.93 -6.47
N LYS A 74 -3.84 3.69 -6.08
CA LYS A 74 -4.12 3.35 -4.67
C LYS A 74 -2.82 3.04 -3.95
N VAL A 75 -2.51 3.81 -2.92
CA VAL A 75 -1.39 3.52 -2.01
C VAL A 75 -1.82 2.44 -1.01
N GLY A 76 -2.90 2.70 -0.27
CA GLY A 76 -3.36 1.75 0.76
C GLY A 76 -4.45 2.31 1.67
N PRO A 77 -5.07 1.47 2.51
CA PRO A 77 -5.97 1.94 3.56
C PRO A 77 -5.20 2.50 4.76
N ILE A 78 -5.79 3.47 5.45
CA ILE A 78 -5.30 3.94 6.74
C ILE A 78 -5.56 2.87 7.81
N ARG A 79 -4.57 2.62 8.67
CA ARG A 79 -4.62 1.60 9.73
C ARG A 79 -3.99 2.12 11.01
N ASP A 80 -4.13 1.33 12.08
CA ASP A 80 -3.40 1.48 13.34
C ASP A 80 -3.60 2.83 14.05
N LEU A 81 -4.76 3.46 13.82
CA LEU A 81 -5.20 4.62 14.59
C LEU A 81 -5.44 4.23 16.05
N THR A 82 -5.02 5.10 16.98
CA THR A 82 -5.14 4.87 18.41
C THR A 82 -5.98 5.97 19.03
N GLY A 83 -7.23 5.65 19.37
CA GLY A 83 -8.18 6.60 19.95
C GLY A 83 -9.03 7.34 18.91
N ASP A 84 -8.47 7.58 17.71
CA ASP A 84 -9.22 8.08 16.56
C ASP A 84 -9.87 6.93 15.77
N THR A 85 -10.95 7.25 15.04
CA THR A 85 -11.62 6.29 14.15
C THR A 85 -11.31 6.51 12.68
N ARG A 86 -10.88 7.72 12.33
CA ARG A 86 -10.53 8.12 10.96
C ARG A 86 -9.64 9.37 10.96
N LEU A 87 -8.99 9.60 9.84
CA LEU A 87 -8.35 10.86 9.53
C LEU A 87 -9.37 11.86 8.98
N VAL A 88 -9.17 13.14 9.31
CA VAL A 88 -9.91 14.31 8.81
C VAL A 88 -9.07 15.19 7.90
N GLY A 89 -7.75 15.02 7.89
CA GLY A 89 -6.84 15.79 7.05
C GLY A 89 -5.46 15.16 6.95
N ILE A 90 -4.71 15.56 5.93
CA ILE A 90 -3.31 15.17 5.71
C ILE A 90 -2.49 16.39 5.29
N ASP A 91 -1.20 16.41 5.60
CA ASP A 91 -0.27 17.50 5.24
C ASP A 91 1.16 16.99 5.14
N PHE A 92 1.91 17.41 4.11
CA PHE A 92 3.35 17.20 4.07
C PHE A 92 4.05 18.27 4.89
N ARG A 93 4.72 17.86 5.97
CA ARG A 93 5.40 18.81 6.83
C ARG A 93 6.75 19.18 6.25
N ASN A 94 6.94 20.47 5.94
CA ASN A 94 8.20 21.00 5.39
C ASN A 94 9.45 20.72 6.24
N ALA A 95 9.29 20.52 7.55
CA ALA A 95 10.40 20.32 8.48
C ALA A 95 11.17 19.01 8.22
N ASN A 96 10.49 17.96 7.74
CA ASN A 96 11.04 16.62 7.54
C ASN A 96 10.59 15.96 6.22
N GLY A 97 9.63 16.54 5.50
CA GLY A 97 9.08 15.98 4.27
C GLY A 97 8.16 14.77 4.49
N GLU A 98 7.80 14.47 5.75
CA GLU A 98 6.94 13.34 6.08
C GLU A 98 5.46 13.71 5.88
N LEU A 99 4.64 12.72 5.53
CA LEU A 99 3.20 12.86 5.42
C LEU A 99 2.55 12.68 6.80
N TYR A 100 1.87 13.71 7.28
CA TYR A 100 1.14 13.68 8.54
C TYR A 100 -0.35 13.54 8.31
N GLY A 101 -1.04 12.83 9.19
CA GLY A 101 -2.49 12.74 9.28
C GLY A 101 -3.03 13.36 10.57
N LEU A 102 -4.17 14.04 10.49
CA LEU A 102 -4.96 14.52 11.63
C LEU A 102 -6.17 13.60 11.83
N GLY A 103 -6.33 13.04 13.02
CA GLY A 103 -7.46 12.21 13.43
C GLY A 103 -8.70 13.00 13.85
N ASP A 104 -9.86 12.34 13.91
CA ASP A 104 -11.14 12.94 14.26
C ASP A 104 -11.30 13.34 15.73
N GLU A 105 -10.47 12.79 16.62
CA GLU A 105 -10.35 13.15 18.04
C GLU A 105 -9.07 13.96 18.33
N GLY A 106 -8.37 14.40 17.27
CA GLY A 106 -7.20 15.27 17.35
C GLY A 106 -5.85 14.54 17.44
N GLY A 107 -5.81 13.22 17.23
CA GLY A 107 -4.54 12.50 17.12
C GLY A 107 -3.71 12.94 15.91
N ILE A 108 -2.39 12.91 16.04
CA ILE A 108 -1.46 13.22 14.95
C ILE A 108 -0.67 11.97 14.62
N TYR A 109 -0.68 11.60 13.34
CA TYR A 109 -0.08 10.37 12.81
C TYR A 109 0.99 10.71 11.78
N ILE A 110 2.08 9.96 11.76
CA ILE A 110 2.99 9.90 10.62
C ILE A 110 2.52 8.72 9.75
N ILE A 111 2.45 8.94 8.45
CA ILE A 111 2.04 7.93 7.47
C ILE A 111 3.30 7.51 6.69
N ASP A 112 3.64 6.22 6.76
CA ASP A 112 4.81 5.59 6.12
C ASP A 112 4.43 4.38 5.25
#